data_AF-A0A4R6TPJ4-F1
#
_entry.id   AF-A0A4R6TPJ4-F1
#
_cell.length_a   1.000
_cell.length_b   1.000
_cell.length_c   1.000
_cell.angle_alpha   90.00
_cell.angle_beta   90.00
_cell.angle_gamma   90.00
#
_symmetry.space_group_name_H-M   'P 1'
#
loop_
_entity.id
_entity.type
_entity.pdbx_description
1 polymer ?
#
loop_
_entity_poly.entity_id
_entity_poly.type
_entity_poly.pdbx_seq_one_letter_code
_entity_poly.pdbx_strand_id
1 'polypeptide(L)'
;MEVYQHEIVSSINAMYGDLLRSWKQYDTVAEHLQALSVRLWEEVSQGNPTALQEVRNYHWSHLGQTVEVLKNAGLTEADCRQTIANEYGYRRWSEVSHVRYPYHISFENAVELLLQGDEPGLRELLNGDPGLINQKSQYGHRATLLHYAVSNGVELWRQSVPANLPQMVEFLLERGANPRAKMKVYNGEYTASELLMSSEHPRKAGILPALRDAFSKAVS
;
A
#
# COMPACT_ATOMS: atom_id res chain seq x y z
N MET A 1 -3.56 2.42 20.10
CA MET A 1 -3.08 1.14 19.57
C MET A 1 -1.59 1.28 19.27
N GLU A 2 -0.76 0.28 19.57
CA GLU A 2 0.65 0.30 19.14
C GLU A 2 0.73 -0.10 17.66
N VAL A 3 1.46 0.69 16.86
CA VAL A 3 1.62 0.46 15.42
C VAL A 3 3.10 0.47 15.07
N TYR A 4 3.59 -0.68 14.61
CA TYR A 4 4.95 -0.78 14.08
C TYR A 4 5.02 -0.13 12.69
N GLN A 5 6.00 0.74 12.50
CA GLN A 5 6.38 1.29 11.21
C GLN A 5 7.90 1.20 11.06
N HIS A 6 8.36 0.72 9.90
CA HIS A 6 9.79 0.80 9.58
C HIS A 6 10.19 2.25 9.31
N GLU A 7 11.44 2.63 9.61
CA GLU A 7 11.94 4.01 9.46
C GLU A 7 11.62 4.62 8.08
N ILE A 8 11.83 3.85 7.00
CA ILE A 8 11.50 4.30 5.64
C ILE A 8 10.02 4.65 5.45
N VAL A 9 9.10 3.92 6.10
CA VAL A 9 7.66 4.18 6.02
C VAL A 9 7.34 5.52 6.68
N SER A 10 7.93 5.78 7.85
CA SER A 10 7.78 7.06 8.56
C SER A 10 8.40 8.21 7.76
N SER A 11 9.57 8.02 7.16
CA SER A 11 10.22 9.03 6.30
C SER A 11 9.41 9.37 5.06
N ILE A 12 8.79 8.38 4.40
CA ILE A 12 7.91 8.63 3.25
C ILE A 12 6.65 9.38 3.67
N ASN A 13 6.02 8.98 4.80
CA ASN A 13 4.87 9.69 5.34
C ASN A 13 5.23 11.16 5.66
N ALA A 14 6.42 11.43 6.21
CA ALA A 14 6.88 12.80 6.48
C ALA A 14 7.16 13.59 5.20
N MET A 15 7.75 12.95 4.19
CA MET A 15 8.12 13.58 2.91
C MET A 15 6.89 14.03 2.11
N TYR A 16 5.87 13.18 1.99
CA TYR A 16 4.65 13.55 1.27
C TYR A 16 3.63 14.30 2.15
N GLY A 17 3.65 14.07 3.46
CA GLY A 17 2.71 14.67 4.41
C GLY A 17 1.24 14.32 4.08
N ASP A 18 0.38 15.33 4.19
CA ASP A 18 -1.06 15.20 3.95
C ASP A 18 -1.41 14.80 2.51
N LEU A 19 -0.47 14.96 1.57
CA LEU A 19 -0.71 14.64 0.16
C LEU A 19 -1.16 13.18 0.02
N LEU A 20 -0.54 12.22 0.72
CA LEU A 20 -0.88 10.78 0.65
C LEU A 20 -2.36 10.47 0.92
N ARG A 21 -3.02 11.31 1.73
CA ARG A 21 -4.41 11.11 2.21
C ARG A 21 -5.38 12.14 1.64
N SER A 22 -4.96 12.94 0.67
CA SER A 22 -5.74 14.05 0.11
C SER A 22 -6.76 13.60 -0.95
N TRP A 23 -7.32 12.38 -0.85
CA TRP A 23 -8.21 11.79 -1.87
C TRP A 23 -9.43 12.64 -2.20
N LYS A 24 -9.94 13.41 -1.23
CA LYS A 24 -11.11 14.30 -1.40
C LYS A 24 -10.78 15.58 -2.17
N GLN A 25 -9.51 15.89 -2.38
CA GLN A 25 -9.05 17.09 -3.09
C GLN A 25 -8.88 16.87 -4.60
N TYR A 26 -9.00 15.62 -5.06
CA TYR A 26 -8.80 15.25 -6.47
C TYR A 26 -10.08 14.60 -7.02
N ASP A 27 -10.43 14.94 -8.25
CA ASP A 27 -11.64 14.40 -8.90
C ASP A 27 -11.42 12.94 -9.31
N THR A 28 -10.17 12.58 -9.61
CA THR A 28 -9.81 11.21 -10.01
C THR A 28 -8.56 10.69 -9.31
N VAL A 29 -8.45 9.37 -9.24
CA VAL A 29 -7.22 8.70 -8.78
C VAL A 29 -6.00 9.12 -9.62
N ALA A 30 -6.17 9.32 -10.94
CA ALA A 30 -5.07 9.70 -11.83
C ALA A 30 -4.47 11.07 -11.46
N GLU A 31 -5.31 12.04 -11.11
CA GLU A 31 -4.86 13.38 -10.70
C GLU A 31 -4.09 13.33 -9.39
N HIS A 32 -4.56 12.55 -8.42
CA HIS A 32 -3.85 12.37 -7.16
C HIS A 32 -2.48 11.71 -7.37
N LEU A 33 -2.41 10.62 -8.16
CA LEU A 33 -1.13 9.98 -8.49
C LEU A 33 -0.20 10.91 -9.28
N GLN A 34 -0.76 11.80 -10.12
CA GLN A 34 0.02 12.82 -10.82
C GLN A 34 0.63 13.81 -9.81
N ALA A 35 -0.13 14.26 -8.81
CA ALA A 35 0.39 15.13 -7.76
C ALA A 35 1.49 14.45 -6.93
N LEU A 36 1.33 13.16 -6.58
CA LEU A 36 2.38 12.38 -5.94
C LEU A 36 3.65 12.30 -6.78
N SER A 37 3.52 12.07 -8.09
CA SER A 37 4.70 12.02 -8.99
C SER A 37 5.43 13.36 -9.10
N VAL A 38 4.71 14.49 -9.01
CA VAL A 38 5.31 15.83 -8.98
C VAL A 38 6.06 16.03 -7.67
N ARG A 39 5.47 15.68 -6.52
CA ARG A 39 6.17 15.72 -5.23
C ARG A 39 7.42 14.84 -5.25
N LEU A 40 7.32 13.62 -5.76
CA LEU A 40 8.48 12.72 -5.87
C LEU A 40 9.59 13.35 -6.71
N TRP A 41 9.24 13.97 -7.85
CA TRP A 41 10.21 14.66 -8.70
C TRP A 41 10.88 15.84 -7.99
N GLU A 42 10.12 16.67 -7.27
CA GLU A 42 10.67 17.78 -6.48
C GLU A 42 11.73 17.29 -5.48
N GLU A 43 11.46 16.18 -4.80
CA GLU A 43 12.35 15.59 -3.80
C GLU A 43 13.57 14.90 -4.45
N VAL A 44 13.37 14.18 -5.55
CA VAL A 44 14.47 13.57 -6.34
C VAL A 44 15.40 14.65 -6.88
N SER A 45 14.88 15.77 -7.38
CA SER A 45 15.66 16.88 -7.94
C SER A 45 16.56 17.56 -6.89
N GLN A 46 16.19 17.44 -5.60
CA GLN A 46 16.97 17.93 -4.46
C GLN A 46 17.91 16.86 -3.88
N GLY A 47 17.90 15.65 -4.45
CA GLY A 47 18.71 14.53 -3.97
C GLY A 47 18.24 13.94 -2.63
N ASN A 48 16.95 14.08 -2.30
CA ASN A 48 16.38 13.56 -1.06
C ASN A 48 16.56 12.03 -0.99
N PRO A 49 17.25 11.51 0.05
CA PRO A 49 17.52 10.07 0.15
C PRO A 49 16.26 9.22 0.28
N THR A 50 15.18 9.74 0.88
CA THR A 50 13.89 9.05 1.00
C THR A 50 13.24 8.85 -0.36
N ALA A 51 13.18 9.90 -1.18
CA ALA A 51 12.66 9.82 -2.54
C ALA A 51 13.46 8.84 -3.41
N LEU A 52 14.79 8.87 -3.31
CA LEU A 52 15.66 7.93 -4.02
C LEU A 52 15.48 6.48 -3.52
N GLN A 53 15.15 6.29 -2.23
CA GLN A 53 14.77 4.98 -1.73
C GLN A 53 13.46 4.47 -2.34
N GLU A 54 12.49 5.33 -2.60
CA GLU A 54 11.26 4.94 -3.30
C GLU A 54 11.54 4.53 -4.75
N VAL A 55 12.36 5.30 -5.47
CA VAL A 55 12.80 4.99 -6.84
C VAL A 55 13.48 3.63 -6.92
N ARG A 56 14.46 3.32 -6.04
CA ARG A 56 15.13 2.00 -6.05
C ARG A 56 14.22 0.84 -5.66
N ASN A 57 13.07 1.08 -5.04
CA ASN A 57 12.14 0.03 -4.63
C ASN A 57 11.08 -0.24 -5.71
N TYR A 58 10.70 0.76 -6.52
CA TYR A 58 9.57 0.63 -7.44
C TYR A 58 9.90 0.89 -8.91
N HIS A 59 10.97 1.62 -9.24
CA HIS A 59 11.34 1.81 -10.65
C HIS A 59 12.14 0.62 -11.19
N TRP A 60 11.56 -0.13 -12.14
CA TRP A 60 12.12 -1.40 -12.63
C TRP A 60 13.57 -1.31 -13.13
N SER A 61 13.92 -0.24 -13.85
CA SER A 61 15.30 -0.03 -14.34
C SER A 61 16.31 0.32 -13.24
N HIS A 62 15.83 0.65 -12.05
CA HIS A 62 16.62 1.12 -10.91
C HIS A 62 16.48 0.24 -9.67
N LEU A 63 15.80 -0.92 -9.79
CA LEU A 63 15.54 -1.81 -8.67
C LEU A 63 16.83 -2.21 -7.95
N GLY A 64 16.86 -1.97 -6.64
CA GLY A 64 17.96 -2.35 -5.77
C GLY A 64 19.22 -1.47 -5.87
N GLN A 65 19.31 -0.52 -6.81
CA GLN A 65 20.46 0.39 -6.94
C GLN A 65 20.68 1.21 -5.66
N THR A 66 21.93 1.60 -5.37
CA THR A 66 22.20 2.41 -4.18
C THR A 66 21.77 3.86 -4.39
N VAL A 67 21.56 4.59 -3.29
CA VAL A 67 21.20 6.02 -3.34
C VAL A 67 22.29 6.83 -4.05
N GLU A 68 23.57 6.48 -3.87
CA GLU A 68 24.71 7.14 -4.51
C GLU A 68 24.71 6.96 -6.04
N VAL A 69 24.31 5.77 -6.52
CA VAL A 69 24.15 5.51 -7.95
C VAL A 69 23.01 6.35 -8.50
N LEU A 70 21.86 6.37 -7.82
CA LEU A 70 20.68 7.10 -8.28
C LEU A 70 20.86 8.62 -8.33
N LYS A 71 21.64 9.19 -7.40
CA LYS A 71 22.00 10.62 -7.43
C LYS A 71 22.66 11.04 -8.74
N ASN A 72 23.38 10.12 -9.40
CA ASN A 72 24.11 10.37 -10.63
C ASN A 72 23.45 9.75 -11.87
N ALA A 73 22.26 9.14 -11.72
CA ALA A 73 21.61 8.39 -12.79
C ALA A 73 20.91 9.28 -13.83
N GLY A 74 20.83 10.60 -13.61
CA GLY A 74 20.12 11.52 -14.49
C GLY A 74 18.61 11.27 -14.52
N LEU A 75 18.02 10.94 -13.36
CA LEU A 75 16.59 10.70 -13.21
C LEU A 75 15.77 11.90 -13.70
N THR A 76 14.64 11.60 -14.32
CA THR A 76 13.73 12.58 -14.92
C THR A 76 12.37 12.56 -14.21
N GLU A 77 11.52 13.54 -14.52
CA GLU A 77 10.12 13.53 -14.08
C GLU A 77 9.38 12.27 -14.57
N ALA A 78 9.73 11.76 -15.77
CA ALA A 78 9.13 10.55 -16.30
C ALA A 78 9.47 9.31 -15.46
N ASP A 79 10.70 9.23 -14.92
CA ASP A 79 11.09 8.15 -14.01
C ASP A 79 10.30 8.23 -12.69
N CYS A 80 10.01 9.44 -12.19
CA CYS A 80 9.20 9.63 -10.99
C CYS A 80 7.74 9.21 -11.23
N ARG A 81 7.15 9.61 -12.38
CA ARG A 81 5.83 9.12 -12.81
C ARG A 81 5.79 7.60 -12.91
N GLN A 82 6.80 6.99 -13.51
CA GLN A 82 6.86 5.53 -13.64
C GLN A 82 7.08 4.84 -12.29
N THR A 83 7.81 5.46 -11.36
CA THR A 83 7.98 4.97 -9.98
C THR A 83 6.63 4.91 -9.27
N ILE A 84 5.85 6.00 -9.30
CA ILE A 84 4.49 6.05 -8.73
C ILE A 84 3.57 5.05 -9.43
N ALA A 85 3.61 4.93 -10.76
CA ALA A 85 2.81 3.92 -11.46
C ALA A 85 3.08 2.51 -10.90
N ASN A 86 4.36 2.14 -10.76
CA ASN A 86 4.77 0.83 -10.30
C ASN A 86 4.43 0.56 -8.83
N GLU A 87 4.59 1.56 -7.94
CA GLU A 87 4.21 1.44 -6.53
C GLU A 87 2.72 1.12 -6.37
N TYR A 88 1.88 1.78 -7.15
CA TYR A 88 0.43 1.56 -7.15
C TYR A 88 0.00 0.42 -8.09
N GLY A 89 0.94 -0.42 -8.53
CA GLY A 89 0.68 -1.66 -9.26
C GLY A 89 0.27 -1.50 -10.73
N TYR A 90 0.45 -0.32 -11.31
CA TYR A 90 0.34 -0.10 -12.75
C TYR A 90 1.67 -0.44 -13.43
N ARG A 91 1.62 -0.98 -14.66
CA ARG A 91 2.84 -1.34 -15.39
C ARG A 91 3.50 -0.13 -16.03
N ARG A 92 2.70 0.88 -16.39
CA ARG A 92 3.13 2.06 -17.14
C ARG A 92 2.33 3.26 -16.70
N TRP A 93 2.95 4.45 -16.72
CA TRP A 93 2.24 5.70 -16.43
C TRP A 93 1.00 5.91 -17.31
N SER A 94 1.04 5.45 -18.57
CA SER A 94 -0.11 5.54 -19.47
C SER A 94 -1.34 4.79 -18.95
N GLU A 95 -1.22 3.79 -18.08
CA GLU A 95 -2.39 3.11 -17.49
C GLU A 95 -3.05 4.00 -16.43
N VAL A 96 -2.25 4.70 -15.63
CA VAL A 96 -2.73 5.70 -14.65
C VAL A 96 -3.48 6.81 -15.36
N SER A 97 -2.94 7.32 -16.47
CA SER A 97 -3.52 8.44 -17.20
C SER A 97 -4.86 8.14 -17.87
N HIS A 98 -5.38 6.90 -17.83
CA HIS A 98 -6.72 6.53 -18.31
C HIS A 98 -7.72 6.29 -17.16
N VAL A 99 -7.28 6.37 -15.90
CA VAL A 99 -8.18 6.27 -14.76
C VAL A 99 -9.01 7.56 -14.67
N ARG A 100 -10.33 7.42 -14.77
CA ARG A 100 -11.30 8.54 -14.84
C ARG A 100 -12.35 8.51 -13.74
N TYR A 101 -12.19 7.62 -12.77
CA TYR A 101 -13.14 7.46 -11.66
C TYR A 101 -12.60 8.13 -10.39
N PRO A 102 -13.50 8.64 -9.53
CA PRO A 102 -13.14 9.15 -8.21
C PRO A 102 -12.76 8.02 -7.27
N TYR A 103 -12.14 8.39 -6.14
CA TYR A 103 -11.86 7.44 -5.07
C TYR A 103 -13.12 6.84 -4.46
N HIS A 104 -13.08 5.54 -4.15
CA HIS A 104 -13.98 4.92 -3.19
C HIS A 104 -13.53 5.28 -1.77
N ILE A 105 -13.92 6.47 -1.32
CA ILE A 105 -13.50 7.04 -0.02
C ILE A 105 -13.76 6.06 1.14
N SER A 106 -14.88 5.34 1.15
CA SER A 106 -15.17 4.35 2.19
C SER A 106 -14.14 3.20 2.22
N PHE A 107 -13.64 2.76 1.06
CA PHE A 107 -12.61 1.73 1.01
C PHE A 107 -11.26 2.27 1.50
N GLU A 108 -10.88 3.47 1.08
CA GLU A 108 -9.63 4.09 1.56
C GLU A 108 -9.66 4.33 3.08
N ASN A 109 -10.81 4.75 3.63
CA ASN A 109 -10.99 4.86 5.08
C ASN A 109 -10.90 3.50 5.79
N ALA A 110 -11.48 2.44 5.20
CA ALA A 110 -11.38 1.09 5.77
C ALA A 110 -9.92 0.61 5.84
N VAL A 111 -9.10 0.94 4.82
CA VAL A 111 -7.67 0.66 4.83
C VAL A 111 -6.96 1.45 5.95
N GLU A 112 -7.24 2.75 6.12
CA GLU A 112 -6.62 3.52 7.21
C GLU A 112 -7.01 2.99 8.60
N LEU A 113 -8.29 2.71 8.84
CA LEU A 113 -8.75 2.13 10.11
C LEU A 113 -8.07 0.80 10.40
N LEU A 114 -7.91 -0.06 9.38
CA LEU A 114 -7.16 -1.30 9.47
C LEU A 114 -5.71 -1.07 9.88
N LEU A 115 -5.01 -0.16 9.20
CA LEU A 115 -3.57 0.07 9.40
C LEU A 115 -3.26 0.86 10.68
N GLN A 116 -4.23 1.62 11.20
CA GLN A 116 -4.16 2.29 12.50
C GLN A 116 -4.54 1.36 13.67
N GLY A 117 -5.10 0.18 13.36
CA GLY A 117 -5.58 -0.77 14.34
C GLY A 117 -6.87 -0.33 15.04
N ASP A 118 -7.65 0.56 14.41
CA ASP A 118 -8.97 1.01 14.91
C ASP A 118 -10.03 -0.03 14.58
N GLU A 119 -10.08 -1.09 15.39
CA GLU A 119 -11.05 -2.16 15.26
C GLU A 119 -12.51 -1.68 15.45
N PRO A 120 -12.85 -0.86 16.46
CA PRO A 120 -14.22 -0.33 16.59
C PRO A 120 -14.68 0.44 15.35
N GLY A 121 -13.84 1.37 14.85
CA GLY A 121 -14.16 2.16 13.67
C GLY A 121 -14.29 1.30 12.40
N LEU A 122 -13.38 0.32 12.21
CA LEU A 122 -13.48 -0.59 11.07
C LEU A 122 -14.75 -1.45 11.14
N ARG A 123 -15.13 -1.94 12.33
CA ARG A 123 -16.37 -2.70 12.53
C ARG A 123 -17.60 -1.88 12.19
N GLU A 124 -17.67 -0.64 12.66
CA GLU A 124 -18.77 0.27 12.37
C GLU A 124 -18.89 0.52 10.86
N LEU A 125 -17.78 0.84 10.19
CA LEU A 125 -17.75 1.10 8.77
C LEU A 125 -18.20 -0.12 7.94
N LEU A 126 -17.70 -1.31 8.26
CA LEU A 126 -18.07 -2.55 7.56
C LEU A 126 -19.51 -3.03 7.87
N ASN A 127 -20.09 -2.62 9.00
CA ASN A 127 -21.51 -2.83 9.27
C ASN A 127 -22.39 -1.92 8.41
N GLY A 128 -21.96 -0.65 8.23
CA GLY A 128 -22.66 0.33 7.41
C GLY A 128 -22.55 0.05 5.91
N ASP A 129 -21.43 -0.51 5.46
CA ASP A 129 -21.20 -0.92 4.07
C ASP A 129 -20.54 -2.30 3.98
N PRO A 130 -21.34 -3.39 4.03
CA PRO A 130 -20.82 -4.75 3.97
C PRO A 130 -20.11 -5.09 2.65
N GLY A 131 -20.34 -4.32 1.57
CA GLY A 131 -19.71 -4.55 0.27
C GLY A 131 -18.19 -4.37 0.30
N LEU A 132 -17.69 -3.57 1.25
CA LEU A 132 -16.27 -3.28 1.41
C LEU A 132 -15.43 -4.52 1.74
N ILE A 133 -16.03 -5.55 2.37
CA ILE A 133 -15.30 -6.72 2.87
C ILE A 133 -14.51 -7.46 1.77
N ASN A 134 -15.05 -7.48 0.55
CA ASN A 134 -14.45 -8.13 -0.61
C ASN A 134 -14.08 -7.13 -1.72
N GLN A 135 -14.21 -5.83 -1.44
CA GLN A 135 -13.85 -4.80 -2.40
C GLN A 135 -12.33 -4.83 -2.67
N LYS A 136 -11.99 -4.55 -3.93
CA LYS A 136 -10.61 -4.39 -4.37
C LYS A 136 -10.31 -2.90 -4.53
N SER A 137 -9.09 -2.52 -4.16
CA SER A 137 -8.51 -1.23 -4.42
C SER A 137 -8.69 -0.82 -5.89
N GLN A 138 -8.86 0.48 -6.09
CA GLN A 138 -8.95 1.12 -7.40
C GLN A 138 -7.59 1.25 -8.10
N TYR A 139 -6.50 0.96 -7.39
CA TYR A 139 -5.15 0.92 -7.93
C TYR A 139 -4.88 -0.33 -8.77
N GLY A 140 -3.78 -0.30 -9.54
CA GLY A 140 -3.42 -1.35 -10.49
C GLY A 140 -3.19 -2.73 -9.85
N HIS A 141 -2.72 -2.75 -8.59
CA HIS A 141 -2.52 -4.00 -7.85
C HIS A 141 -3.83 -4.66 -7.40
N ARG A 142 -4.94 -3.92 -7.27
CA ARG A 142 -6.27 -4.47 -6.91
C ARG A 142 -6.30 -5.21 -5.55
N ALA A 143 -5.56 -4.71 -4.55
CA ALA A 143 -5.50 -5.30 -3.20
C ALA A 143 -6.86 -5.26 -2.49
N THR A 144 -7.14 -6.25 -1.64
CA THR A 144 -8.27 -6.23 -0.68
C THR A 144 -7.77 -5.81 0.71
N LEU A 145 -8.67 -5.65 1.69
CA LEU A 145 -8.28 -5.41 3.09
C LEU A 145 -7.31 -6.48 3.63
N LEU A 146 -7.51 -7.76 3.28
CA LEU A 146 -6.58 -8.84 3.67
C LEU A 146 -5.18 -8.66 3.09
N HIS A 147 -5.05 -8.11 1.88
CA HIS A 147 -3.74 -7.85 1.28
C HIS A 147 -3.03 -6.67 1.97
N TYR A 148 -3.77 -5.61 2.33
CA TYR A 148 -3.22 -4.51 3.11
C TYR A 148 -2.72 -4.99 4.49
N ALA A 149 -3.43 -5.92 5.13
CA ALA A 149 -3.04 -6.49 6.42
C ALA A 149 -1.69 -7.23 6.42
N VAL A 150 -1.15 -7.65 5.27
CA VAL A 150 0.13 -8.37 5.24
C VAL A 150 1.33 -7.47 4.96
N SER A 151 1.11 -6.18 4.70
CA SER A 151 2.18 -5.19 4.48
C SER A 151 3.26 -5.67 3.50
N ASN A 152 2.84 -6.20 2.35
CA ASN A 152 3.74 -6.69 1.31
C ASN A 152 3.08 -6.53 -0.07
N GLY A 153 3.77 -5.85 -0.97
CA GLY A 153 3.28 -5.62 -2.34
C GLY A 153 2.22 -4.51 -2.47
N VAL A 154 2.06 -3.72 -1.42
CA VAL A 154 1.26 -2.49 -1.41
C VAL A 154 2.19 -1.27 -1.30
N GLU A 155 1.62 -0.09 -1.37
CA GLU A 155 2.30 1.20 -1.28
C GLU A 155 3.18 1.24 -0.02
N LEU A 156 4.42 1.71 -0.16
CA LEU A 156 5.42 1.61 0.90
C LEU A 156 4.99 2.36 2.15
N TRP A 157 4.37 3.52 1.96
CA TRP A 157 3.85 4.35 3.04
C TRP A 157 2.69 3.71 3.82
N ARG A 158 2.03 2.70 3.25
CA ARG A 158 0.93 1.92 3.88
C ARG A 158 1.39 0.66 4.59
N GLN A 159 2.67 0.31 4.58
CA GLN A 159 3.19 -0.90 5.24
C GLN A 159 3.37 -0.71 6.76
N SER A 160 2.25 -0.42 7.43
CA SER A 160 2.12 -0.24 8.88
C SER A 160 1.47 -1.45 9.52
N VAL A 161 1.96 -1.84 10.69
CA VAL A 161 1.56 -3.10 11.34
C VAL A 161 1.06 -2.84 12.77
N PRO A 162 -0.26 -2.68 12.99
CA PRO A 162 -0.79 -2.56 14.33
C PRO A 162 -0.68 -3.88 15.10
N ALA A 163 -0.49 -3.79 16.42
CA ALA A 163 -0.30 -4.97 17.27
C ALA A 163 -1.54 -5.90 17.28
N ASN A 164 -2.74 -5.36 17.09
CA ASN A 164 -4.00 -6.10 17.02
C ASN A 164 -4.37 -6.60 15.60
N LEU A 165 -3.46 -6.51 14.63
CA LEU A 165 -3.74 -6.91 13.25
C LEU A 165 -4.21 -8.37 13.10
N PRO A 166 -3.70 -9.37 13.88
CA PRO A 166 -4.24 -10.73 13.83
C PRO A 166 -5.74 -10.80 14.14
N GLN A 167 -6.20 -10.10 15.19
CA GLN A 167 -7.61 -10.05 15.57
C GLN A 167 -8.48 -9.39 14.50
N MET A 168 -7.95 -8.33 13.87
CA MET A 168 -8.65 -7.67 12.76
C MET A 168 -8.75 -8.58 11.54
N VAL A 169 -7.71 -9.38 11.23
CA VAL A 169 -7.76 -10.38 10.16
C VAL A 169 -8.77 -11.49 10.46
N GLU A 170 -8.80 -12.02 11.70
CA GLU A 170 -9.81 -13.00 12.12
C GLU A 170 -11.22 -12.43 11.90
N PHE A 171 -11.46 -11.20 12.36
CA PHE A 171 -12.74 -10.50 12.14
C PHE A 171 -13.09 -10.36 10.65
N LEU A 172 -12.15 -9.96 9.80
CA LEU A 172 -12.41 -9.83 8.36
C LEU A 172 -12.79 -11.18 7.75
N LEU A 173 -12.11 -12.26 8.14
CA LEU A 173 -12.37 -13.62 7.65
C LEU A 173 -13.73 -14.14 8.14
N GLU A 174 -14.08 -13.92 9.41
CA GLU A 174 -15.41 -14.23 9.98
C GLU A 174 -16.54 -13.49 9.24
N ARG A 175 -16.27 -12.27 8.75
CA ARG A 175 -17.21 -11.48 7.93
C ARG A 175 -17.25 -11.89 6.46
N GLY A 176 -16.53 -12.92 6.06
CA GLY A 176 -16.56 -13.46 4.70
C GLY A 176 -15.60 -12.77 3.74
N ALA A 177 -14.54 -12.11 4.23
CA ALA A 177 -13.43 -11.70 3.37
C ALA A 177 -12.84 -12.93 2.68
N ASN A 178 -12.68 -12.89 1.36
CA ASN A 178 -12.22 -14.03 0.57
C ASN A 178 -10.69 -14.19 0.68
N PRO A 179 -10.17 -15.22 1.39
CA PRO A 179 -8.72 -15.42 1.53
C PRO A 179 -8.06 -15.86 0.22
N ARG A 180 -8.83 -16.32 -0.77
CA ARG A 180 -8.36 -16.74 -2.09
C ARG A 180 -8.39 -15.61 -3.11
N ALA A 181 -8.84 -14.41 -2.74
CA ALA A 181 -8.75 -13.26 -3.62
C ALA A 181 -7.28 -12.98 -3.95
N LYS A 182 -6.99 -12.73 -5.22
CA LYS A 182 -5.64 -12.36 -5.67
C LYS A 182 -5.52 -10.88 -5.98
N MET A 183 -4.34 -10.34 -5.71
CA MET A 183 -3.86 -9.03 -6.15
C MET A 183 -2.69 -9.19 -7.14
N LYS A 184 -2.46 -8.18 -7.97
CA LYS A 184 -1.39 -8.15 -8.98
C LYS A 184 -0.16 -7.44 -8.42
N VAL A 185 0.94 -8.16 -8.25
CA VAL A 185 2.20 -7.59 -7.76
C VAL A 185 3.37 -8.46 -8.18
N TYR A 186 4.60 -7.91 -8.20
CA TYR A 186 5.83 -8.65 -8.53
C TYR A 186 5.74 -9.44 -9.84
N ASN A 187 5.03 -8.88 -10.83
CA ASN A 187 4.75 -9.53 -12.12
C ASN A 187 3.97 -10.87 -12.03
N GLY A 188 3.25 -11.10 -10.93
CA GLY A 188 2.40 -12.26 -10.70
C GLY A 188 1.07 -11.90 -10.03
N GLU A 189 0.35 -12.93 -9.60
CA GLU A 189 -0.89 -12.78 -8.85
C GLU A 189 -0.85 -13.63 -7.59
N TYR A 190 -1.02 -12.98 -6.44
CA TYR A 190 -0.82 -13.59 -5.13
C TYR A 190 -2.01 -13.30 -4.22
N THR A 191 -2.33 -14.28 -3.39
CA THR A 191 -3.21 -14.13 -2.22
C THR A 191 -2.48 -13.44 -1.08
N ALA A 192 -3.22 -12.92 -0.10
CA ALA A 192 -2.65 -12.33 1.10
C ALA A 192 -1.75 -13.32 1.87
N SER A 193 -2.16 -14.59 1.99
CA SER A 193 -1.38 -15.60 2.71
C SER A 193 -0.06 -15.95 1.99
N GLU A 194 -0.06 -16.01 0.66
CA GLU A 194 1.18 -16.20 -0.12
C GLU A 194 2.16 -15.04 0.08
N LEU A 195 1.68 -13.80 0.10
CA LEU A 195 2.51 -12.61 0.35
C LEU A 195 3.02 -12.55 1.79
N LEU A 196 2.21 -12.98 2.76
CA LEU A 196 2.60 -13.03 4.18
C LEU A 196 3.84 -13.91 4.41
N MET A 197 4.04 -14.94 3.60
CA MET A 197 5.19 -15.86 3.74
C MET A 197 6.54 -15.17 3.60
N SER A 198 6.61 -14.11 2.79
CA SER A 198 7.83 -13.32 2.54
C SER A 198 7.78 -11.92 3.15
N SER A 199 6.75 -11.61 3.96
CA SER A 199 6.57 -10.26 4.49
C SER A 199 7.49 -9.96 5.67
N GLU A 200 8.23 -8.85 5.55
CA GLU A 200 9.20 -8.41 6.55
C GLU A 200 8.56 -7.63 7.70
N HIS A 201 7.55 -6.82 7.39
CA HIS A 201 6.96 -5.88 8.34
C HIS A 201 6.28 -6.62 9.52
N PRO A 202 5.38 -7.61 9.30
CA PRO A 202 4.82 -8.41 10.38
C PRO A 202 5.86 -9.23 11.14
N ARG A 203 6.96 -9.63 10.48
CA ARG A 203 8.07 -10.35 11.12
C ARG A 203 8.81 -9.45 12.11
N LYS A 204 9.20 -8.25 11.69
CA LYS A 204 9.86 -7.26 12.55
C LYS A 204 8.96 -6.74 13.67
N ALA A 205 7.66 -6.64 13.42
CA ALA A 205 6.66 -6.31 14.44
C ALA A 205 6.42 -7.45 15.46
N GLY A 206 6.98 -8.65 15.25
CA GLY A 206 6.83 -9.79 16.17
C GLY A 206 5.47 -10.50 16.08
N ILE A 207 4.58 -10.11 15.16
CA ILE A 207 3.22 -10.66 15.07
C ILE A 207 3.05 -11.75 14.00
N LEU A 208 4.06 -12.02 13.18
CA LEU A 208 3.97 -12.96 12.06
C LEU A 208 3.39 -14.34 12.44
N PRO A 209 3.76 -15.00 13.57
CA PRO A 209 3.16 -16.28 13.95
C PRO A 209 1.65 -16.18 14.21
N ALA A 210 1.21 -15.16 14.95
CA ALA A 210 -0.21 -14.95 15.25
C ALA A 210 -1.00 -14.59 13.99
N LEU A 211 -0.42 -13.79 13.10
CA LEU A 211 -1.06 -13.44 11.83
C LEU A 211 -1.22 -14.67 10.91
N ARG A 212 -0.24 -15.57 10.87
CA ARG A 212 -0.35 -16.85 10.13
C ARG A 212 -1.44 -17.77 10.69
N ASP A 213 -1.55 -17.82 12.02
CA ASP A 213 -2.60 -18.59 12.70
C ASP A 213 -4.00 -18.07 12.32
N ALA A 214 -4.19 -16.74 12.33
CA ALA A 214 -5.44 -16.10 11.90
C ALA A 214 -5.86 -16.51 10.48
N PHE A 215 -4.93 -16.50 9.51
CA PHE A 215 -5.21 -16.96 8.14
C PHE A 215 -5.50 -18.46 8.03
N SER A 216 -4.92 -19.28 8.91
CA SER A 216 -5.07 -20.74 8.87
C SER A 216 -6.43 -21.21 9.37
N LYS A 217 -6.97 -20.57 10.42
CA LYS A 217 -8.28 -20.88 11.01
C LYS A 217 -9.46 -20.71 10.05
N ALA A 218 -9.33 -19.84 9.04
CA ALA A 218 -10.40 -19.58 8.07
C ALA A 218 -10.47 -20.58 6.91
N VAL A 219 -9.49 -21.49 6.80
CA VAL A 219 -9.40 -22.49 5.72
C VAL A 219 -9.70 -23.91 6.22
N SER A 220 -9.74 -24.12 7.54
CA SER A 220 -10.15 -25.35 8.22
C SER A 220 -11.67 -25.42 8.40
#